data_AF-A0A5B8VKC6-F1
#
_entry.id   AF-A0A5B8VKC6-F1
#
_cell.length_a   1.000
_cell.length_b   1.000
_cell.length_c   1.000
_cell.angle_alpha   90.00
_cell.angle_beta   90.00
_cell.angle_gamma   90.00
#
_symmetry.space_group_name_H-M   'P 1'
#
loop_
_entity.id
_entity.type
_entity.pdbx_description
1 polymer ?
#
loop_
_entity_poly.entity_id
_entity_poly.type
_entity_poly.pdbx_seq_one_letter_code
_entity_poly.pdbx_strand_id
1 'polypeptide(L)'
;MPIYQKWVDKGKYDGKGLNKDQKGLRAFYRQLLNLAANSSAIRKGKLYLLSSPDLGKYGMCYLRYDQGETLLFAANFDHKQSLNAAVHLPDLIRLGKAAVVDVAGTRQADPAQLSNRKANHFTFDTSRNTVHIRLSPGGFLVWKIR
;
A
#
# COMPACT_ATOMS: atom_id res chain seq x y z
N MET A 1 7.65 -31.85 -4.19
CA MET A 1 7.77 -30.37 -4.38
C MET A 1 7.60 -30.00 -5.87
N PRO A 2 6.36 -29.95 -6.42
CA PRO A 2 6.12 -29.79 -7.88
C PRO A 2 6.30 -28.37 -8.44
N ILE A 3 6.24 -27.35 -7.57
CA ILE A 3 6.30 -25.93 -7.96
C ILE A 3 7.73 -25.51 -8.34
N TYR A 4 8.74 -26.11 -7.71
CA TYR A 4 10.16 -25.85 -8.00
C TYR A 4 10.55 -26.26 -9.43
N GLN A 5 10.04 -27.39 -9.93
CA GLN A 5 10.33 -27.86 -11.30
C GLN A 5 9.78 -26.93 -12.39
N LYS A 6 8.63 -26.28 -12.16
CA LYS A 6 8.07 -25.29 -13.10
C LYS A 6 8.84 -23.97 -13.13
N TRP A 7 9.56 -23.67 -12.05
CA TRP A 7 10.43 -22.49 -11.94
C TRP A 7 11.76 -22.67 -12.64
N VAL A 8 12.31 -23.88 -12.57
CA VAL A 8 13.56 -24.23 -13.25
C VAL A 8 13.35 -24.30 -14.76
N ASP A 9 12.15 -24.66 -15.23
CA ASP A 9 11.80 -24.87 -16.65
C ASP A 9 12.96 -25.48 -17.46
N LYS A 10 13.37 -26.69 -17.07
CA LYS A 10 14.50 -27.40 -17.71
C LYS A 10 15.81 -26.57 -17.74
N GLY A 11 16.04 -25.73 -16.74
CA GLY A 11 17.23 -24.86 -16.61
C GLY A 11 17.11 -23.50 -17.28
N LYS A 12 15.95 -23.14 -17.87
CA LYS A 12 15.78 -21.88 -18.61
C LYS A 12 15.37 -20.71 -17.72
N TYR A 13 14.74 -20.97 -16.58
CA TYR A 13 14.23 -19.95 -15.63
C TYR A 13 13.35 -18.86 -16.28
N ASP A 14 12.79 -19.12 -17.46
CA ASP A 14 12.06 -18.11 -18.24
C ASP A 14 10.59 -17.98 -17.78
N GLY A 15 10.09 -18.99 -17.07
CA GLY A 15 8.73 -19.02 -16.53
C GLY A 15 7.64 -19.21 -17.59
N LYS A 16 7.96 -19.69 -18.81
CA LYS A 16 6.95 -19.97 -19.86
C LYS A 16 5.93 -21.02 -19.43
N GLY A 17 6.34 -22.00 -18.64
CA GLY A 17 5.48 -23.05 -18.06
C GLY A 17 4.60 -22.62 -16.88
N LEU A 18 4.63 -21.34 -16.48
CA LEU A 18 3.81 -20.83 -15.38
C LEU A 18 2.36 -20.60 -15.82
N ASN A 19 1.41 -21.02 -14.99
CA ASN A 19 -0.01 -20.70 -15.20
C ASN A 19 -0.30 -19.21 -14.93
N LYS A 20 -1.53 -18.76 -15.22
CA LYS A 20 -1.93 -17.34 -15.06
C LYS A 20 -1.71 -16.83 -13.62
N ASP A 21 -2.08 -17.62 -12.62
CA ASP A 21 -1.95 -17.24 -11.21
C ASP A 21 -0.48 -17.10 -10.79
N GLN A 22 0.37 -18.02 -11.23
CA GLN A 22 1.82 -17.98 -10.98
C GLN A 22 2.47 -16.76 -11.65
N LYS A 23 2.07 -16.43 -12.87
CA LYS A 23 2.54 -15.21 -13.56
C LYS A 23 2.08 -13.95 -12.82
N GLY A 24 0.83 -13.92 -12.34
CA GLY A 24 0.29 -12.83 -11.53
C GLY A 24 1.07 -12.66 -10.22
N LEU A 25 1.31 -13.75 -9.50
CA LEU A 25 2.08 -13.75 -8.26
C LEU A 25 3.51 -13.25 -8.48
N ARG A 26 4.19 -13.72 -9.54
CA ARG A 26 5.54 -13.27 -9.90
C ARG A 26 5.56 -11.78 -10.24
N ALA A 27 4.59 -11.30 -11.01
CA ALA A 27 4.48 -9.87 -11.35
C ALA A 27 4.30 -9.00 -10.10
N PHE A 28 3.46 -9.45 -9.16
CA PHE A 28 3.26 -8.81 -7.88
C PHE A 28 4.57 -8.75 -7.05
N TYR A 29 5.26 -9.88 -6.86
CA TYR A 29 6.51 -9.89 -6.10
C TYR A 29 7.60 -9.04 -6.73
N ARG A 30 7.66 -8.97 -8.07
CA ARG A 30 8.57 -8.06 -8.76
C ARG A 30 8.29 -6.61 -8.41
N GLN A 31 7.02 -6.19 -8.36
CA GLN A 31 6.65 -4.84 -7.94
C GLN A 31 7.03 -4.60 -6.47
N LEU A 32 6.70 -5.54 -5.58
CA LEU A 32 7.03 -5.44 -4.15
C LEU A 32 8.54 -5.32 -3.90
N LEU A 33 9.34 -6.19 -4.52
CA LEU A 33 10.80 -6.19 -4.34
C LEU A 33 11.43 -4.94 -4.95
N ASN A 34 10.95 -4.47 -6.09
CA ASN A 34 11.41 -3.20 -6.67
C ASN A 34 11.08 -2.01 -5.75
N LEU A 35 9.88 -1.97 -5.16
CA LEU A 35 9.50 -0.93 -4.21
C LEU A 35 10.41 -0.97 -2.97
N ALA A 36 10.59 -2.16 -2.38
CA ALA A 36 11.43 -2.34 -1.20
C ALA A 36 12.91 -2.00 -1.46
N ALA A 37 13.43 -2.35 -2.64
CA ALA A 37 14.81 -2.09 -3.02
C ALA A 37 15.08 -0.62 -3.30
N ASN A 38 14.11 0.14 -3.82
CA ASN A 38 14.32 1.52 -4.28
C ASN A 38 13.83 2.58 -3.29
N SER A 39 12.95 2.24 -2.35
CA SER A 39 12.45 3.18 -1.34
C SER A 39 13.47 3.41 -0.22
N SER A 40 13.85 4.67 0.01
CA SER A 40 14.70 5.04 1.15
C SER A 40 13.91 4.95 2.46
N ALA A 41 12.62 5.32 2.44
CA ALA A 41 11.72 5.22 3.58
C ALA A 41 11.52 3.77 4.05
N ILE A 42 11.40 2.81 3.13
CA ILE A 42 11.32 1.38 3.49
C ILE A 42 12.64 0.91 4.10
N ARG A 43 13.78 1.16 3.44
CA ARG A 43 15.08 0.60 3.88
C ARG A 43 15.61 1.21 5.18
N LYS A 44 15.47 2.52 5.36
CA LYS A 44 16.15 3.27 6.44
C LYS A 44 15.22 4.25 7.18
N GLY A 45 14.00 4.42 6.70
CA GLY A 45 13.05 5.37 7.29
C GLY A 45 12.64 4.98 8.71
N LYS A 46 12.21 6.00 9.45
CA LYS A 46 11.58 5.85 10.76
C LYS A 46 10.16 5.30 10.59
N LEU A 47 9.70 4.53 11.57
CA LEU A 47 8.33 4.03 11.66
C LEU A 47 7.50 4.97 12.54
N TYR A 48 6.29 5.30 12.10
CA TYR A 48 5.28 5.95 12.94
C TYR A 48 3.97 5.20 12.83
N LEU A 49 3.52 4.60 13.93
CA LEU A 49 2.24 3.90 13.98
C LEU A 49 1.11 4.93 14.10
N LEU A 50 0.09 4.76 13.27
CA LEU A 50 -1.11 5.58 13.33
C LEU A 50 -2.22 4.79 14.03
N SER A 51 -2.90 5.43 14.96
CA SER A 51 -4.03 4.84 15.68
C SER A 51 -5.31 5.61 15.37
N SER A 52 -6.40 4.87 15.27
CA SER A 52 -7.76 5.38 15.18
C SER A 52 -8.70 4.30 15.70
N PRO A 53 -9.79 4.64 16.42
CA PRO A 53 -10.82 3.69 16.78
C PRO A 53 -11.36 2.91 15.57
N ASP A 54 -11.44 3.57 14.40
CA ASP A 54 -12.00 2.98 13.18
C ASP A 54 -11.13 1.87 12.57
N LEU A 55 -9.84 1.82 12.92
CA LEU A 55 -8.97 0.71 12.49
C LEU A 55 -9.41 -0.61 13.15
N GLY A 56 -10.07 -0.54 14.30
CA GLY A 56 -10.50 -1.71 15.06
C GLY A 56 -9.33 -2.65 15.39
N LYS A 57 -9.65 -3.94 15.55
CA LYS A 57 -8.66 -4.97 15.91
C LYS A 57 -7.77 -5.41 14.75
N TYR A 58 -8.30 -5.34 13.53
CA TYR A 58 -7.68 -5.95 12.34
C TYR A 58 -7.11 -4.94 11.35
N GLY A 59 -7.41 -3.65 11.51
CA GLY A 59 -6.81 -2.58 10.73
C GLY A 59 -5.45 -2.18 11.30
N MET A 60 -4.48 -1.97 10.42
CA MET A 60 -3.19 -1.41 10.77
C MET A 60 -2.86 -0.29 9.80
N CYS A 61 -2.45 0.86 10.33
CA CYS A 61 -2.02 2.00 9.55
C CYS A 61 -0.73 2.57 10.13
N TYR A 62 0.23 2.88 9.26
CA TYR A 62 1.52 3.41 9.70
C TYR A 62 2.23 4.14 8.57
N LEU A 63 3.22 4.93 8.97
CA LEU A 63 4.09 5.66 8.06
C LEU A 63 5.50 5.10 8.14
N ARG A 64 6.16 5.07 6.99
CA ARG A 64 7.63 5.02 6.92
C ARG A 64 8.11 6.31 6.30
N TYR A 65 9.07 6.97 6.92
CA TYR A 65 9.53 8.26 6.42
C TYR A 65 11.01 8.52 6.72
N ASP A 66 11.65 9.27 5.83
CA ASP A 66 12.95 9.88 6.04
C ASP A 66 12.93 11.34 5.54
N GLN A 67 14.10 11.93 5.34
CA GLN A 67 14.21 13.31 4.86
C GLN A 67 13.67 13.48 3.43
N GLY A 68 13.81 12.48 2.55
CA GLY A 68 13.45 12.57 1.14
C GLY A 68 12.13 11.91 0.78
N GLU A 69 11.70 10.89 1.52
CA GLU A 69 10.55 10.06 1.16
C GLU A 69 9.61 9.81 2.35
N THR A 70 8.31 9.78 2.08
CA THR A 70 7.28 9.41 3.06
C THR A 70 6.23 8.52 2.41
N LEU A 71 6.04 7.34 2.98
CA LEU A 71 5.09 6.33 2.55
C LEU A 71 4.05 6.07 3.64
N LEU A 72 2.79 6.03 3.23
CA LEU A 72 1.66 5.61 4.05
C LEU A 72 1.29 4.17 3.71
N PHE A 73 1.18 3.35 4.75
CA PHE A 73 0.78 1.96 4.66
C PHE A 73 -0.54 1.76 5.40
N ALA A 74 -1.44 1.01 4.79
CA ALA A 74 -2.60 0.47 5.48
C ALA A 74 -2.81 -0.99 5.09
N ALA A 75 -3.19 -1.81 6.07
CA ALA A 75 -3.51 -3.21 5.89
C ALA A 75 -4.78 -3.57 6.67
N ASN A 76 -5.60 -4.42 6.07
CA ASN A 76 -6.74 -5.04 6.69
C ASN A 76 -6.46 -6.54 6.86
N PHE A 77 -6.27 -6.98 8.10
CA PHE A 77 -6.04 -8.38 8.45
C PHE A 77 -7.34 -9.18 8.61
N ASP A 78 -8.51 -8.56 8.44
CA ASP A 78 -9.79 -9.28 8.37
C ASP A 78 -9.99 -9.79 6.94
N HIS A 79 -10.17 -11.10 6.79
CA HIS A 79 -10.41 -11.76 5.49
C HIS A 79 -11.90 -11.84 5.11
N LYS A 80 -12.80 -11.40 6.00
CA LYS A 80 -14.25 -11.43 5.82
C LYS A 80 -14.84 -10.02 5.66
N GLN A 81 -14.34 -9.04 6.40
CA GLN A 81 -14.90 -7.68 6.42
C GLN A 81 -13.97 -6.66 5.76
N SER A 82 -14.57 -5.65 5.13
CA SER A 82 -13.82 -4.51 4.57
C SER A 82 -13.51 -3.50 5.67
N LEU A 83 -12.35 -2.86 5.58
CA LEU A 83 -11.94 -1.79 6.50
C LEU A 83 -12.35 -0.44 5.92
N ASN A 84 -13.07 0.35 6.72
CA ASN A 84 -13.32 1.77 6.47
C ASN A 84 -12.85 2.55 7.70
N ALA A 85 -11.79 3.35 7.57
CA ALA A 85 -11.21 4.06 8.69
C ALA A 85 -10.83 5.50 8.37
N ALA A 86 -11.08 6.43 9.28
CA ALA A 86 -10.51 7.76 9.24
C ALA A 86 -9.31 7.83 10.19
N VAL A 87 -8.15 8.24 9.69
CA VAL A 87 -6.90 8.30 10.45
C VAL A 87 -6.30 9.69 10.33
N HIS A 88 -6.07 10.36 11.46
CA HIS A 88 -5.42 11.66 11.49
C HIS A 88 -3.91 11.51 11.31
N LEU A 89 -3.32 12.35 10.44
CA LEU A 89 -1.87 12.38 10.25
C LEU A 89 -1.23 13.36 11.24
N PRO A 90 -0.01 13.08 11.72
CA PRO A 90 0.73 14.02 12.56
C PRO A 90 1.00 15.33 11.83
N ASP A 91 1.00 16.45 12.56
CA ASP A 91 1.25 17.79 11.99
C ASP A 91 2.58 17.91 11.23
N LEU A 92 3.57 17.09 11.61
CA LEU A 92 4.87 17.01 10.94
C LEU A 92 4.76 16.51 9.49
N ILE A 93 3.69 15.78 9.17
CA ILE A 93 3.40 15.26 7.85
C ILE A 93 2.20 16.03 7.31
N ARG A 94 2.51 17.07 6.54
CA ARG A 94 1.51 17.82 5.78
C ARG A 94 1.38 17.20 4.39
N LEU A 95 0.14 16.86 4.04
CA LEU A 95 -0.21 16.52 2.66
C LEU A 95 0.05 17.78 1.80
N GLY A 96 1.15 17.79 1.05
CA GLY A 96 1.56 18.92 0.22
C GLY A 96 0.64 19.14 -1.00
N LYS A 97 1.05 20.02 -1.94
CA LYS A 97 0.29 20.33 -3.17
C LYS A 97 0.01 19.11 -4.07
N ALA A 98 0.71 17.99 -3.90
CA ALA A 98 0.42 16.73 -4.57
C ALA A 98 -0.99 16.18 -4.26
N ALA A 99 -1.63 16.68 -3.19
CA ALA A 99 -3.00 16.36 -2.81
C ALA A 99 -4.08 17.32 -3.39
N VAL A 100 -3.75 18.34 -4.20
CA VAL A 100 -4.65 19.51 -4.42
C VAL A 100 -5.71 19.35 -5.51
N VAL A 101 -6.90 18.91 -5.04
CA VAL A 101 -8.34 19.20 -5.31
C VAL A 101 -9.06 18.92 -6.65
N ASP A 102 -10.18 18.16 -6.63
CA ASP A 102 -11.38 18.68 -7.33
C ASP A 102 -12.75 18.39 -6.68
N VAL A 103 -13.53 19.48 -6.68
CA VAL A 103 -14.96 19.86 -6.47
C VAL A 103 -16.01 18.92 -5.81
N ALA A 104 -15.62 17.89 -5.05
CA ALA A 104 -16.51 17.27 -4.05
C ALA A 104 -15.81 16.96 -2.71
N GLY A 105 -14.58 17.45 -2.55
CA GLY A 105 -13.77 17.34 -1.33
C GLY A 105 -12.99 16.03 -1.18
N THR A 106 -13.31 14.97 -1.93
CA THR A 106 -12.62 13.67 -1.86
C THR A 106 -11.82 13.39 -3.13
N ARG A 107 -10.49 13.34 -3.00
CA ARG A 107 -9.58 12.88 -4.07
C ARG A 107 -9.13 11.45 -3.87
N GLN A 108 -9.12 10.69 -4.96
CA GLN A 108 -8.42 9.42 -5.03
C GLN A 108 -6.91 9.71 -5.15
N ALA A 109 -6.11 9.12 -4.27
CA ALA A 109 -4.67 9.20 -4.31
C ALA A 109 -4.13 8.87 -5.73
N ASP A 110 -3.07 9.57 -6.18
CA ASP A 110 -2.23 9.14 -7.31
C ASP A 110 -1.99 7.62 -7.27
N PRO A 111 -1.78 6.93 -8.41
CA PRO A 111 -1.88 5.48 -8.46
C PRO A 111 -1.04 4.84 -7.37
N ALA A 112 -1.69 3.96 -6.60
CA ALA A 112 -1.09 3.20 -5.51
C ALA A 112 0.32 2.73 -5.86
N GLN A 113 1.29 2.95 -4.97
CA GLN A 113 2.63 2.40 -5.13
C GLN A 113 2.57 0.87 -5.16
N LEU A 114 1.69 0.30 -4.32
CA LEU A 114 1.39 -1.12 -4.31
C LEU A 114 0.01 -1.36 -3.68
N SER A 115 -0.79 -2.21 -4.31
CA SER A 115 -2.04 -2.71 -3.76
C SER A 115 -2.34 -4.11 -4.30
N ASN A 116 -2.96 -4.96 -3.49
CA ASN A 116 -3.43 -6.27 -3.93
C ASN A 116 -4.84 -6.26 -4.53
N ARG A 117 -5.60 -5.16 -4.39
CA ARG A 117 -6.97 -5.03 -4.90
C ARG A 117 -7.18 -3.66 -5.54
N LYS A 118 -7.82 -3.63 -6.70
CA LYS A 118 -8.16 -2.38 -7.41
C LYS A 118 -9.12 -1.48 -6.62
N ALA A 119 -9.96 -2.08 -5.78
CA ALA A 119 -10.94 -1.35 -4.97
C ALA A 119 -10.32 -0.65 -3.74
N ASN A 120 -9.09 -1.02 -3.34
CA ASN A 120 -8.42 -0.36 -2.23
C ASN A 120 -8.04 1.06 -2.64
N HIS A 121 -8.39 2.05 -1.83
CA HIS A 121 -8.05 3.44 -2.09
C HIS A 121 -7.91 4.24 -0.79
N PHE A 122 -7.12 5.30 -0.88
CA PHE A 122 -7.09 6.38 0.11
C PHE A 122 -7.77 7.60 -0.48
N THR A 123 -8.51 8.30 0.38
CA THR A 123 -8.91 9.69 0.11
C THR A 123 -8.41 10.60 1.23
N PHE A 124 -8.18 11.86 0.91
CA PHE A 124 -7.51 12.80 1.79
C PHE A 124 -8.40 14.02 2.05
N ASP A 125 -8.54 14.36 3.33
CA ASP A 125 -9.12 15.63 3.79
C ASP A 125 -7.97 16.52 4.29
N THR A 126 -7.54 17.44 3.44
CA THR A 126 -6.43 18.36 3.73
C THR A 126 -6.78 19.38 4.81
N SER A 127 -8.06 19.70 5.00
CA SER A 127 -8.51 20.67 6.02
C SER A 127 -8.36 20.12 7.44
N ARG A 128 -8.55 18.81 7.59
CA ARG A 128 -8.44 18.08 8.86
C ARG A 128 -7.16 17.26 8.99
N ASN A 129 -6.28 17.31 7.99
CA ASN A 129 -5.09 16.46 7.87
C ASN A 129 -5.41 14.96 8.10
N THR A 130 -6.49 14.48 7.50
CA THR A 130 -7.04 13.14 7.73
C THR A 130 -7.00 12.30 6.46
N VAL A 131 -6.66 11.03 6.59
CA VAL A 131 -6.76 10.03 5.52
C VAL A 131 -7.95 9.14 5.79
N HIS A 132 -8.84 9.01 4.81
CA HIS A 132 -9.86 8.00 4.79
C HIS A 132 -9.36 6.78 4.01
N ILE A 133 -9.43 5.63 4.66
CA ILE A 133 -8.92 4.36 4.20
C ILE A 133 -10.10 3.48 3.85
N ARG A 134 -10.12 2.94 2.62
CA ARG A 134 -11.02 1.85 2.24
C ARG A 134 -10.22 0.67 1.72
N LEU A 135 -10.25 -0.45 2.43
CA LEU A 135 -9.58 -1.70 2.04
C LEU A 135 -10.60 -2.84 1.98
N SER A 136 -10.50 -3.65 0.92
CA SER A 136 -11.21 -4.93 0.84
C SER A 136 -10.74 -5.91 1.94
N PRO A 137 -11.43 -7.04 2.15
CA PRO A 137 -10.95 -8.07 3.07
C PRO A 137 -9.59 -8.63 2.65
N GLY A 138 -8.65 -8.72 3.60
CA GLY A 138 -7.24 -9.04 3.35
C GLY A 138 -6.51 -8.02 2.48
N GLY A 139 -7.07 -6.82 2.31
CA GLY A 139 -6.56 -5.77 1.46
C GLY A 139 -5.39 -5.03 2.09
N PHE A 140 -4.46 -4.56 1.27
CA PHE A 140 -3.48 -3.58 1.69
C PHE A 140 -3.27 -2.52 0.61
N LEU A 141 -2.76 -1.36 1.02
CA LEU A 141 -2.45 -0.25 0.14
C LEU A 141 -1.21 0.50 0.66
N VAL A 142 -0.31 0.81 -0.26
CA VAL A 142 0.85 1.67 -0.04
C VAL A 142 0.74 2.89 -0.93
N TRP A 143 0.89 4.07 -0.36
CA TRP A 143 0.87 5.34 -1.09
C TRP A 143 2.07 6.21 -0.72
N LYS A 144 2.59 6.94 -1.70
CA LYS A 144 3.73 7.85 -1.52
C LYS A 144 3.23 9.28 -1.37
N ILE A 145 3.51 9.87 -0.21
CA ILE A 145 3.14 11.26 0.11
C ILE A 145 4.11 12.23 -0.55
N ARG A 146 5.41 11.92 -0.49
CA ARG A 146 6.52 12.66 -1.09
C ARG A 146 7.71 11.71 -1.28
#